data_AF-A0AAE1Y361-F1
#
_entry.id   AF-A0AAE1Y361-F1
#
_cell.length_a   1.000
_cell.length_b   1.000
_cell.length_c   1.000
_cell.angle_alpha   90.00
_cell.angle_beta   90.00
_cell.angle_gamma   90.00
#
_symmetry.space_group_name_H-M   'P 1'
#
loop_
_entity.id
_entity.type
_entity.pdbx_description
1 polymer ?
#
loop_
_entity_poly.entity_id
_entity_poly.type
_entity_poly.pdbx_seq_one_letter_code
_entity_poly.pdbx_strand_id
1 'polypeptide(L)'
;MAPSADELQRNRFYNENWSVAMESTFLGVLVQEITMGVAEPGYPNSYAIRVGTLEVNQTYGTFYYYNFFESKVRRLYERFLRFSKVLCLPGVFYNPITKELSADQFVWDTAMEVIVR
;
A
#
# COMPACT_ATOMS: atom_id res chain seq x y z
N MET A 1 0.49 16.47 24.64
CA MET A 1 -0.68 15.99 23.87
C MET A 1 -0.33 14.61 23.33
N ALA A 2 -1.22 13.62 23.50
CA ALA A 2 -1.05 12.33 22.85
C ALA A 2 -1.43 12.47 21.36
N PRO A 3 -0.68 11.88 20.42
CA PRO A 3 -1.01 11.94 19.00
C PRO A 3 -2.34 11.25 18.71
N SER A 4 -3.12 11.81 17.80
CA SER A 4 -4.41 11.29 17.33
C SER A 4 -4.27 9.93 16.62
N ALA A 5 -5.38 9.19 16.49
CA ALA A 5 -5.39 7.91 15.79
C ALA A 5 -4.90 8.02 14.32
N ASP A 6 -5.20 9.14 13.65
CA ASP A 6 -4.70 9.46 12.31
C ASP A 6 -3.20 9.72 12.28
N GLU A 7 -2.65 10.38 13.30
CA GLU A 7 -1.21 10.59 13.43
C GLU A 7 -0.48 9.28 13.79
N LEU A 8 -1.10 8.42 14.58
CA LEU A 8 -0.59 7.08 14.90
C LEU A 8 -0.63 6.12 13.72
N GLN A 9 -1.68 6.17 12.89
CA GLN A 9 -1.75 5.42 11.63
C GLN A 9 -0.73 5.93 10.61
N ARG A 10 -0.56 7.26 10.49
CA ARG A 10 0.51 7.86 9.68
C ARG A 10 1.89 7.38 10.14
N ASN A 11 2.16 7.39 11.45
CA ASN A 11 3.45 7.00 12.02
C ASN A 11 3.83 5.52 11.85
N ARG A 12 2.87 4.60 11.72
CA ARG A 12 3.18 3.18 11.51
C ARG A 12 3.59 2.84 10.07
N PHE A 13 3.16 3.64 9.10
CA PHE A 13 3.33 3.34 7.68
C PHE A 13 4.25 4.32 6.96
N TYR A 14 4.28 5.56 7.40
CA TYR A 14 5.06 6.66 6.86
C TYR A 14 5.95 7.21 7.97
N ASN A 15 7.16 7.63 7.62
CA ASN A 15 8.07 8.29 8.54
C ASN A 15 8.78 9.42 7.80
N GLU A 16 9.66 10.14 8.48
CA GLU A 16 10.42 11.26 7.89
C GLU A 16 11.19 10.85 6.62
N ASN A 17 11.52 9.57 6.48
CA ASN A 17 12.22 9.00 5.32
C ASN A 17 11.28 8.44 4.25
N TRP A 18 9.96 8.41 4.44
CA TRP A 18 9.04 7.89 3.43
C TRP A 18 7.68 8.54 3.53
N SER A 19 7.40 9.44 2.59
CA SER A 19 6.16 10.22 2.57
C SER A 19 5.06 9.56 1.74
N VAL A 20 3.82 10.02 1.94
CA VAL A 20 2.67 9.65 1.11
C VAL A 20 2.91 10.02 -0.37
N ALA A 21 3.57 11.16 -0.63
CA ALA A 21 3.88 11.60 -1.99
C ALA A 21 4.85 10.62 -2.69
N MET A 22 5.92 10.21 -1.99
CA MET A 22 6.86 9.21 -2.50
C MET A 22 6.17 7.86 -2.76
N GLU A 23 5.32 7.40 -1.84
CA GLU A 23 4.54 6.16 -2.03
C GLU A 23 3.59 6.27 -3.22
N SER A 24 2.93 7.42 -3.41
CA SER A 24 2.02 7.66 -4.53
C SER A 24 2.75 7.67 -5.88
N THR A 25 3.91 8.35 -5.97
CA THR A 25 4.77 8.31 -7.16
C THR A 25 5.20 6.89 -7.48
N PHE A 26 5.66 6.14 -6.47
CA PHE A 26 6.10 4.77 -6.66
C PHE A 26 4.96 3.84 -7.13
N LEU A 27 3.78 3.94 -6.51
CA LEU A 27 2.59 3.18 -6.92
C LEU A 27 2.15 3.51 -8.35
N GLY A 28 2.25 4.78 -8.75
CA GLY A 28 1.94 5.21 -10.12
C GLY A 28 2.79 4.48 -11.15
N VAL A 29 4.11 4.36 -10.92
CA VAL A 29 5.02 3.61 -11.80
C VAL A 29 4.64 2.13 -11.85
N LEU A 30 4.39 1.50 -10.70
CA LEU A 30 4.01 0.08 -10.66
C LEU A 30 2.71 -0.20 -11.44
N VAL A 31 1.70 0.66 -11.29
CA VAL A 31 0.41 0.53 -11.99
C VAL A 31 0.57 0.76 -13.49
N GLN A 32 1.35 1.75 -13.89
CA GLN A 32 1.62 2.05 -15.29
C GLN A 32 2.27 0.85 -16.00
N GLU A 33 3.27 0.23 -15.39
CA GLU A 33 3.98 -0.93 -15.95
C GLU A 33 3.08 -2.17 -16.10
N ILE A 34 2.16 -2.40 -15.15
CA ILE A 34 1.13 -3.44 -15.26
C ILE A 34 0.18 -3.12 -16.42
N THR A 35 -0.26 -1.86 -16.53
CA THR A 35 -1.20 -1.42 -17.56
C THR A 35 -0.59 -1.52 -18.97
N MET A 36 0.71 -1.33 -19.10
CA MET A 36 1.45 -1.48 -20.36
C MET A 36 1.74 -2.94 -20.74
N GLY A 37 1.36 -3.91 -19.90
CA GLY A 37 1.58 -5.34 -20.16
C GLY A 37 3.04 -5.79 -20.03
N VAL A 38 3.90 -4.97 -19.43
CA VAL A 38 5.33 -5.26 -19.21
C VAL A 38 5.51 -6.17 -17.97
N ALA A 39 4.49 -6.26 -17.11
CA ALA A 39 4.49 -7.04 -15.89
C ALA A 39 3.50 -8.22 -15.96
N GLU A 40 3.92 -9.42 -15.54
CA GLU A 40 2.98 -10.49 -15.21
C GLU A 40 2.35 -10.24 -13.82
N PRO A 41 1.01 -10.34 -13.69
CA PRO A 41 0.35 -10.30 -12.40
C PRO A 41 0.89 -11.39 -11.46
N GLY A 42 1.30 -11.03 -10.24
CA GLY A 42 1.71 -11.98 -9.20
C GLY A 42 3.21 -12.17 -9.02
N TYR A 43 4.07 -11.60 -9.88
CA TYR A 43 5.52 -11.59 -9.70
C TYR A 43 6.06 -10.19 -9.42
N PRO A 44 7.16 -10.06 -8.64
CA PRO A 44 7.84 -8.78 -8.49
C PRO A 44 8.36 -8.32 -9.86
N ASN A 45 7.75 -7.29 -10.43
CA ASN A 45 8.27 -6.65 -11.64
C ASN A 45 9.55 -5.88 -11.27
N SER A 46 10.68 -6.58 -11.28
CA SER A 46 11.99 -6.01 -10.96
C SER A 46 12.35 -4.81 -11.83
N TYR A 47 11.86 -4.75 -13.07
CA TYR A 47 12.01 -3.59 -13.95
C TYR A 47 11.22 -2.40 -13.39
N ALA A 48 9.93 -2.56 -13.09
CA ALA A 48 9.11 -1.50 -12.51
C ALA A 48 9.66 -1.01 -11.16
N ILE A 49 10.20 -1.89 -10.34
CA ILE A 49 10.85 -1.52 -9.08
C ILE A 49 12.09 -0.66 -9.34
N ARG A 50 12.92 -1.00 -10.35
CA ARG A 50 14.09 -0.20 -10.74
C ARG A 50 13.69 1.17 -11.28
N VAL A 51 12.69 1.23 -12.17
CA VAL A 51 12.17 2.49 -12.71
C VAL A 51 11.62 3.35 -11.58
N GLY A 52 10.79 2.79 -10.71
CA GLY A 52 10.23 3.50 -9.57
C GLY A 52 11.28 3.96 -8.56
N THR A 53 12.36 3.20 -8.37
CA THR A 53 13.52 3.61 -7.57
C THR A 53 14.16 4.87 -8.14
N LEU A 54 14.40 4.87 -9.46
CA LEU A 54 15.02 6.00 -10.14
C LEU A 54 14.13 7.24 -10.07
N GLU A 55 12.85 7.08 -10.41
CA GLU A 55 11.84 8.15 -10.42
C GLU A 55 11.77 8.82 -9.05
N VAL A 56 11.54 8.06 -7.97
CA VAL A 56 11.43 8.62 -6.62
C VAL A 56 12.72 9.31 -6.19
N ASN A 57 13.88 8.71 -6.44
CA ASN A 57 15.16 9.34 -6.06
C ASN A 57 15.39 10.66 -6.82
N GLN A 58 15.05 10.72 -8.10
CA GLN A 58 15.18 11.94 -8.91
C GLN A 58 14.18 13.01 -8.52
N THR A 59 12.89 12.66 -8.36
CA THR A 59 11.83 13.61 -8.03
C THR A 59 12.04 14.25 -6.64
N TYR A 60 12.48 13.46 -5.66
CA TYR A 60 12.54 13.89 -4.27
C TYR A 60 13.96 14.13 -3.73
N GLY A 61 15.00 13.99 -4.56
CA GLY A 61 16.39 14.19 -4.16
C GLY A 61 16.88 13.20 -3.10
N THR A 62 16.37 11.96 -3.14
CA THR A 62 16.71 10.90 -2.18
C THR A 62 17.70 9.89 -2.73
N PHE A 63 18.27 9.06 -1.85
CA PHE A 63 19.27 8.05 -2.20
C PHE A 63 18.87 6.66 -1.67
N TYR A 64 17.63 6.24 -1.95
CA TYR A 64 17.16 4.91 -1.57
C TYR A 64 17.70 3.84 -2.53
N TYR A 65 18.10 2.71 -1.97
CA TYR A 65 18.57 1.55 -2.73
C TYR A 65 17.40 0.68 -3.20
N TYR A 66 17.63 -0.11 -4.25
CA TYR A 66 16.64 -1.03 -4.82
C TYR A 66 15.99 -1.97 -3.77
N ASN A 67 16.78 -2.52 -2.84
CA ASN A 67 16.28 -3.41 -1.78
C ASN A 67 15.29 -2.73 -0.81
N PHE A 68 15.38 -1.41 -0.65
CA PHE A 68 14.39 -0.63 0.08
C PHE A 68 13.03 -0.68 -0.63
N PHE A 69 13.01 -0.49 -1.94
CA PHE A 69 11.77 -0.55 -2.74
C PHE A 69 11.22 -1.98 -2.86
N GLU A 70 12.07 -3.00 -2.96
CA GLU A 70 11.59 -4.40 -2.88
C GLU A 70 10.87 -4.67 -1.55
N SER A 71 11.43 -4.17 -0.45
CA SER A 71 10.78 -4.27 0.85
C SER A 71 9.45 -3.50 0.91
N LYS A 72 9.33 -2.38 0.18
CA LYS A 72 8.08 -1.63 0.05
C LYS A 72 7.04 -2.41 -0.74
N VAL A 73 7.40 -2.99 -1.89
CA VAL A 73 6.48 -3.84 -2.68
C VAL A 73 5.97 -5.01 -1.85
N ARG A 74 6.85 -5.71 -1.12
CA ARG A 74 6.43 -6.80 -0.23
C ARG A 74 5.42 -6.33 0.82
N ARG A 75 5.68 -5.20 1.48
CA ARG A 75 4.75 -4.63 2.49
C ARG A 75 3.43 -4.18 1.87
N LEU A 76 3.45 -3.59 0.67
CA LEU A 76 2.24 -3.21 -0.07
C LEU A 76 1.41 -4.45 -0.42
N TYR A 77 2.07 -5.51 -0.86
CA TYR A 77 1.40 -6.78 -1.17
C TYR A 77 0.80 -7.43 0.08
N GLU A 78 1.52 -7.45 1.20
CA GLU A 78 0.97 -7.92 2.49
C GLU A 78 -0.25 -7.12 2.93
N ARG A 79 -0.23 -5.78 2.78
CA ARG A 79 -1.40 -4.92 3.05
C ARG A 79 -2.56 -5.24 2.12
N PHE A 80 -2.29 -5.41 0.83
CA PHE A 80 -3.29 -5.81 -0.16
C PHE A 80 -3.93 -7.15 0.20
N LEU A 81 -3.13 -8.15 0.59
CA LEU A 81 -3.65 -9.46 1.01
C LEU A 81 -4.54 -9.36 2.25
N ARG A 82 -4.15 -8.56 3.25
CA ARG A 82 -4.99 -8.32 4.44
C ARG A 82 -6.31 -7.64 4.06
N PHE A 83 -6.24 -6.58 3.24
CA PHE A 83 -7.42 -5.89 2.75
C PHE A 83 -8.33 -6.80 1.91
N SER A 84 -7.75 -7.62 1.03
CA SER A 84 -8.48 -8.61 0.24
C SER A 84 -9.20 -9.64 1.11
N LYS A 85 -8.58 -10.11 2.21
CA LYS A 85 -9.25 -11.00 3.17
C LYS A 85 -10.47 -10.33 3.82
N VAL A 86 -10.35 -9.06 4.19
CA VAL A 86 -11.47 -8.28 4.76
C VAL A 86 -12.59 -8.11 3.74
N LEU A 87 -12.25 -7.81 2.48
CA LEU A 87 -13.23 -7.73 1.39
C LEU A 87 -13.99 -9.03 1.14
N CYS A 88 -13.38 -10.18 1.44
CA CYS A 88 -14.02 -11.48 1.29
C CYS A 88 -14.93 -11.86 2.47
N LEU A 89 -15.00 -11.05 3.54
CA LEU A 89 -15.89 -11.33 4.67
C LEU A 89 -17.35 -11.06 4.26
N PRO A 90 -18.28 -11.99 4.53
CA PRO A 90 -19.70 -11.76 4.30
C PRO A 90 -20.18 -10.52 5.07
N GLY A 91 -20.93 -9.64 4.39
CA GLY A 91 -21.44 -8.41 4.99
C GLY A 91 -20.48 -7.20 4.89
N VAL A 92 -19.27 -7.38 4.35
CA VAL A 92 -18.39 -6.28 3.98
C VAL A 92 -18.71 -5.80 2.57
N PHE A 93 -18.88 -4.49 2.42
CA PHE A 93 -19.07 -3.82 1.14
C PHE A 93 -17.98 -2.76 0.95
N TYR A 94 -17.44 -2.67 -0.26
CA TYR A 94 -16.49 -1.63 -0.64
C TYR A 94 -17.14 -0.66 -1.60
N ASN A 95 -17.12 0.62 -1.26
CA ASN A 95 -17.58 1.68 -2.15
C ASN A 95 -16.39 2.15 -3.00
N PRO A 96 -16.39 1.88 -4.33
CA PRO A 96 -15.26 2.26 -5.18
C PRO A 96 -15.15 3.77 -5.40
N ILE A 97 -16.23 4.54 -5.16
CA ILE A 97 -16.26 6.00 -5.33
C ILE A 97 -15.66 6.67 -4.10
N THR A 98 -16.14 6.33 -2.90
CA THR A 98 -15.63 6.94 -1.66
C THR A 98 -14.34 6.27 -1.16
N LYS A 99 -14.01 5.08 -1.68
CA LYS A 99 -12.89 4.22 -1.24
C LYS A 99 -13.02 3.78 0.21
N GLU A 100 -14.25 3.65 0.70
CA GLU A 100 -14.56 3.27 2.07
C GLU A 100 -15.16 1.86 2.14
N LEU A 101 -14.90 1.19 3.25
CA LEU A 101 -15.54 -0.07 3.62
C LEU A 101 -16.75 0.22 4.50
N SER A 102 -17.84 -0.51 4.28
CA SER A 102 -19.00 -0.50 5.15
C SER A 102 -19.38 -1.93 5.52
N ALA A 103 -19.66 -2.14 6.80
CA ALA A 103 -20.12 -3.40 7.36
C ALA A 103 -20.90 -3.10 8.64
N ASP A 104 -21.70 -4.06 9.12
CA ASP A 104 -22.26 -3.96 10.46
C ASP A 104 -21.17 -4.11 11.55
N GLN A 105 -21.50 -3.72 12.79
CA GLN A 105 -20.53 -3.73 13.89
C GLN A 105 -19.97 -5.14 14.18
N PHE A 106 -20.80 -6.17 14.06
CA PHE A 106 -20.40 -7.55 14.32
C PHE A 106 -19.38 -8.05 13.29
N VAL A 107 -19.58 -7.70 12.02
CA VAL A 107 -18.64 -7.98 10.93
C VAL A 107 -17.35 -7.19 11.11
N TRP A 108 -17.41 -5.95 11.61
CA TRP A 108 -16.20 -5.17 11.94
C TRP A 108 -15.35 -5.80 13.05
N ASP A 109 -15.99 -6.26 14.12
CA ASP A 109 -15.29 -6.93 15.22
C ASP A 109 -14.57 -8.19 14.72
N THR A 110 -15.23 -8.96 13.85
CA THR A 110 -14.63 -10.14 13.17
C THR A 110 -13.48 -9.74 12.23
N ALA A 111 -13.63 -8.65 11.48
CA ALA A 111 -12.60 -8.16 10.56
C ALA A 111 -11.33 -7.71 11.30
N MET A 112 -11.48 -7.11 12.49
CA MET A 112 -10.34 -6.68 13.31
C MET A 112 -9.49 -7.87 13.78
N GLU A 113 -10.08 -9.02 14.07
CA GLU A 113 -9.32 -10.24 14.39
C GLU A 113 -8.47 -10.73 13.21
N VAL A 114 -8.96 -10.57 11.98
CA VAL A 114 -8.24 -10.93 10.75
C VAL A 114 -7.10 -9.96 10.44
N ILE A 115 -7.25 -8.67 10.80
CA ILE A 115 -6.26 -7.62 10.53
C ILE A 115 -5.10 -7.65 11.54
N VAL A 116 -5.40 -7.97 12.82
CA VAL A 116 -4.44 -7.92 13.93
C VAL A 116 -3.56 -9.18 14.01
N ARG A 117 -4.01 -10.31 13.47
CA ARG A 117 -3.18 -11.52 13.28
C ARG A 117 -2.24 -11.39 12.08
#